data_AF-E5EPA9-F1
#
_entry.id   AF-E5EPA9-F1
#
_cell.length_a   1.000
_cell.length_b   1.000
_cell.length_c   1.000
_cell.angle_alpha   90.00
_cell.angle_beta   90.00
_cell.angle_gamma   90.00
#
_symmetry.space_group_name_H-M   'P 1'
#
loop_
_entity.id
_entity.type
_entity.pdbx_description
1 polymer ?
#
loop_
_entity_poly.entity_id
_entity_poly.type
_entity_poly.pdbx_seq_one_letter_code
_entity_poly.pdbx_strand_id
1 'polypeptide(L)'
;IPIIEYLDSTRKTGLKLLSDDVVKRARSRIIAEVINSGIQPYQNANVIKRINKEMGKEKRIEWLNFYLNKGLTTVETLLKDTKGRYCVGDEISLADLCLVPQVFAAKRYKIDIGNFPLINSIILELDNVSAFHKALPENQPD
;
A
#
# COMPACT_ATOMS: atom_id res chain seq x y z
N ILE A 1 0.46 -7.99 -7.60
CA ILE A 1 1.77 -8.54 -7.15
C ILE A 1 2.52 -9.31 -8.26
N PRO A 2 1.95 -10.31 -8.94
CA PRO A 2 2.71 -11.17 -9.88
C PRO A 2 3.43 -10.41 -11.01
N ILE A 3 2.82 -9.36 -11.56
CA ILE A 3 3.47 -8.53 -12.60
C ILE A 3 4.72 -7.83 -12.05
N ILE A 4 4.68 -7.35 -10.80
CA ILE A 4 5.82 -6.70 -10.14
C ILE A 4 6.95 -7.72 -9.96
N GLU A 5 6.64 -8.94 -9.51
CA GLU A 5 7.64 -10.00 -9.35
C GLU A 5 8.24 -10.44 -10.69
N TYR A 6 7.43 -10.50 -11.75
CA TYR A 6 7.91 -10.77 -13.10
C TYR A 6 8.91 -9.69 -13.57
N LEU A 7 8.59 -8.41 -13.36
CA LEU A 7 9.50 -7.31 -13.71
C LEU A 7 10.80 -7.41 -12.91
N ASP A 8 10.73 -7.63 -11.61
CA ASP A 8 11.90 -7.81 -10.74
C ASP A 8 12.78 -8.99 -11.18
N SER A 9 12.16 -10.10 -11.59
CA SER A 9 12.88 -11.30 -12.03
C SER A 9 13.49 -11.17 -13.43
N THR A 10 12.97 -10.27 -14.27
CA THR A 10 13.38 -10.16 -15.69
C THR A 10 14.23 -8.94 -16.01
N ARG A 11 14.17 -7.88 -15.19
CA ARG A 11 14.98 -6.67 -15.38
C ARG A 11 16.28 -6.79 -14.58
N LYS A 12 17.38 -7.03 -15.30
CA LYS A 12 18.73 -7.21 -14.72
C LYS A 12 19.41 -5.92 -14.26
N THR A 13 18.81 -4.76 -14.55
CA THR A 13 19.35 -3.44 -14.26
C THR A 13 18.32 -2.61 -13.51
N GLY A 14 18.77 -1.84 -12.52
CA GLY A 14 17.90 -0.99 -11.70
C GLY A 14 17.73 -1.52 -10.29
N LEU A 15 16.72 -0.98 -9.60
CA LEU A 15 16.42 -1.31 -8.21
C LEU A 15 15.76 -2.70 -8.11
N LYS A 16 16.22 -3.52 -7.15
CA LYS A 16 15.60 -4.80 -6.81
C LYS A 16 14.44 -4.56 -5.83
N LEU A 17 13.23 -4.89 -6.26
CA LEU A 17 12.00 -4.77 -5.47
C LEU A 17 11.81 -5.93 -4.48
N LEU A 18 12.53 -7.03 -4.69
CA LEU A 18 12.63 -8.12 -3.74
C LEU A 18 14.09 -8.34 -3.33
N SER A 19 14.34 -8.26 -2.02
CA SER A 19 15.67 -8.47 -1.44
C SER A 19 16.20 -9.88 -1.74
N ASP A 20 17.52 -10.03 -1.87
CA ASP A 20 18.18 -11.34 -1.91
C ASP A 20 18.08 -12.06 -0.55
N ASP A 21 18.02 -11.29 0.55
CA ASP A 21 17.73 -11.78 1.89
C ASP A 21 16.31 -12.37 1.94
N VAL A 22 16.25 -13.67 2.19
CA VAL A 22 15.02 -14.48 2.21
C VAL A 22 14.00 -13.97 3.24
N VAL A 23 14.46 -13.46 4.39
CA VAL A 23 13.59 -12.97 5.47
C VAL A 23 12.98 -11.62 5.07
N LYS A 24 13.82 -10.68 4.60
CA LYS A 24 13.32 -9.38 4.11
C LYS A 24 12.35 -9.56 2.94
N ARG A 25 12.66 -10.48 2.02
CA ARG A 25 11.80 -10.82 0.89
C ARG A 25 10.44 -11.36 1.35
N ALA A 26 10.41 -12.26 2.34
CA ALA A 26 9.18 -12.76 2.91
C ALA A 26 8.37 -11.65 3.61
N ARG A 27 9.03 -10.78 4.39
CA ARG A 27 8.39 -9.64 5.06
C ARG A 27 7.76 -8.66 4.08
N SER A 28 8.45 -8.36 2.98
CA SER A 28 7.91 -7.48 1.93
C SER A 28 6.64 -8.06 1.32
N ARG A 29 6.63 -9.37 1.02
CA ARG A 29 5.43 -10.07 0.53
C ARG A 29 4.29 -10.08 1.54
N ILE A 30 4.57 -10.30 2.82
CA ILE A 30 3.54 -10.29 3.87
C ILE A 30 2.83 -8.93 3.91
N ILE A 31 3.58 -7.82 3.96
CA ILE A 31 3.01 -6.48 3.98
C ILE A 31 2.23 -6.22 2.68
N ALA A 32 2.83 -6.55 1.53
CA ALA A 32 2.19 -6.39 0.23
C ALA A 32 0.86 -7.17 0.15
N GLU A 33 0.79 -8.38 0.68
CA GLU A 33 -0.44 -9.19 0.69
C GLU A 33 -1.48 -8.70 1.68
N VAL A 34 -1.09 -8.22 2.87
CA VAL A 34 -2.05 -7.55 3.78
C VAL A 34 -2.78 -6.44 3.02
N ILE A 35 -2.08 -5.68 2.19
CA ILE A 35 -2.69 -4.64 1.36
C ILE A 35 -3.47 -5.24 0.18
N ASN A 36 -2.82 -6.06 -0.64
CA ASN A 36 -3.34 -6.57 -1.91
C ASN A 36 -4.58 -7.47 -1.75
N SER A 37 -4.60 -8.32 -0.73
CA SER A 37 -5.72 -9.23 -0.47
C SER A 37 -6.54 -8.82 0.75
N GLY A 38 -5.92 -8.22 1.77
CA GLY A 38 -6.59 -7.86 3.03
C GLY A 38 -7.27 -6.48 3.07
N ILE A 39 -6.95 -5.57 2.13
CA ILE A 39 -7.52 -4.21 2.10
C ILE A 39 -8.14 -3.90 0.74
N GLN A 40 -7.33 -3.94 -0.32
CA GLN A 40 -7.68 -3.44 -1.64
C GLN A 40 -9.00 -4.02 -2.19
N PRO A 41 -9.29 -5.33 -2.08
CA PRO A 41 -10.52 -5.90 -2.63
C PRO A 41 -11.77 -5.35 -1.96
N TYR A 42 -11.71 -5.06 -0.66
CA TYR A 42 -12.84 -4.54 0.13
C TYR A 42 -13.14 -3.06 -0.15
N GLN A 43 -12.15 -2.30 -0.63
CA GLN A 43 -12.29 -0.90 -1.04
C GLN A 43 -12.39 -0.70 -2.55
N ASN A 44 -12.42 -1.79 -3.33
CA ASN A 44 -12.51 -1.73 -4.78
C ASN A 44 -13.74 -0.92 -5.21
N ALA A 45 -13.59 -0.07 -6.24
CA ALA A 45 -14.65 0.83 -6.68
C ALA A 45 -15.98 0.12 -6.99
N ASN A 46 -15.94 -1.09 -7.58
CA ASN A 46 -17.15 -1.86 -7.88
C ASN A 46 -17.83 -2.39 -6.61
N VAL A 47 -17.04 -2.83 -5.63
CA VAL A 47 -17.53 -3.30 -4.33
C VAL A 47 -18.17 -2.14 -3.57
N ILE A 48 -17.48 -1.00 -3.49
CA ILE A 48 -17.98 0.21 -2.82
C ILE A 48 -19.24 0.76 -3.50
N LYS A 49 -19.29 0.75 -4.84
CA LYS A 49 -20.49 1.14 -5.61
C LYS A 49 -21.67 0.23 -5.30
N ARG A 50 -21.45 -1.09 -5.21
CA ARG A 50 -22.48 -2.06 -4.86
C ARG A 50 -23.01 -1.86 -3.44
N ILE A 51 -22.11 -1.74 -2.45
CA ILE A 51 -22.49 -1.48 -1.05
C ILE A 51 -23.29 -0.19 -0.94
N ASN A 52 -22.86 0.88 -1.62
CA ASN A 52 -23.62 2.14 -1.64
C ASN A 52 -25.03 1.98 -2.20
N LYS A 53 -25.17 1.20 -3.27
CA LYS A 53 -26.46 0.97 -3.94
C LYS A 53 -27.40 0.12 -3.07
N GLU A 54 -26.89 -0.92 -2.43
CA GLU A 54 -27.68 -1.91 -1.70
C GLU A 54 -27.94 -1.51 -0.24
N MET A 55 -27.00 -0.82 0.41
CA MET A 55 -27.01 -0.55 1.84
C MET A 55 -26.95 0.95 2.19
N GLY A 56 -26.79 1.82 1.20
CA GLY A 56 -26.73 3.26 1.39
C GLY A 56 -25.35 3.81 1.77
N LYS A 57 -25.27 5.15 1.79
CA LYS A 57 -24.02 5.90 1.99
C LYS A 57 -23.39 5.69 3.37
N GLU A 58 -24.21 5.61 4.42
CA GLU A 58 -23.72 5.43 5.79
C GLU A 58 -23.03 4.07 5.97
N LYS A 59 -23.65 2.99 5.49
CA LYS A 59 -23.05 1.65 5.52
C LYS A 59 -21.79 1.54 4.66
N ARG A 60 -21.74 2.24 3.54
CA ARG A 60 -20.49 2.37 2.75
C ARG A 60 -19.36 3.01 3.56
N ILE A 61 -19.65 4.07 4.32
CA ILE A 61 -18.66 4.77 5.14
C ILE A 61 -18.20 3.88 6.29
N GLU A 62 -19.12 3.22 7.01
CA GLU A 62 -18.79 2.25 8.06
C GLU A 62 -17.89 1.13 7.53
N TRP A 63 -18.25 0.56 6.36
CA TRP A 63 -17.48 -0.49 5.70
C TRP A 63 -16.05 -0.05 5.38
N LEU A 64 -15.89 1.09 4.71
CA LEU A 64 -14.58 1.64 4.38
C LEU A 64 -13.77 1.88 5.66
N ASN A 65 -14.34 2.57 6.64
CA ASN A 65 -13.69 2.84 7.92
C ASN A 65 -13.17 1.56 8.57
N PHE A 66 -13.98 0.51 8.64
CA PHE A 66 -13.58 -0.75 9.26
C PHE A 66 -12.40 -1.41 8.54
N TYR A 67 -12.53 -1.68 7.23
CA TYR A 67 -11.51 -2.44 6.50
C TYR A 67 -10.19 -1.67 6.32
N LEU A 68 -10.27 -0.35 6.07
CA LEU A 68 -9.09 0.49 5.95
C LEU A 68 -8.34 0.61 7.28
N ASN A 69 -9.02 0.93 8.38
CA ASN A 69 -8.35 1.03 9.68
C ASN A 69 -7.77 -0.31 10.12
N LYS A 70 -8.53 -1.40 10.05
CA LYS A 70 -8.04 -2.75 10.40
C LYS A 70 -6.78 -3.12 9.62
N GLY A 71 -6.79 -2.89 8.31
CA GLY A 71 -5.67 -3.19 7.44
C GLY A 71 -4.44 -2.33 7.73
N LEU A 72 -4.62 -1.01 7.82
CA LEU A 72 -3.53 -0.07 8.10
C LEU A 72 -2.95 -0.29 9.51
N THR A 73 -3.76 -0.62 10.52
CA THR A 73 -3.26 -1.03 11.84
C THR A 73 -2.39 -2.29 11.76
N THR A 74 -2.76 -3.24 10.91
CA THR A 74 -1.98 -4.48 10.71
C THR A 74 -0.64 -4.15 10.04
N VAL A 75 -0.65 -3.32 8.99
CA VAL A 75 0.58 -2.86 8.32
C VAL A 75 1.47 -2.09 9.30
N GLU A 76 0.93 -1.11 10.02
CA GLU A 76 1.63 -0.32 11.03
C GLU A 76 2.29 -1.21 12.10
N THR A 77 1.62 -2.28 12.52
CA THR A 77 2.17 -3.25 13.46
C THR A 77 3.35 -4.02 12.88
N LEU A 78 3.23 -4.51 11.64
CA LEU A 78 4.32 -5.23 10.95
C LEU A 78 5.55 -4.34 10.71
N LEU A 79 5.33 -3.04 10.47
CA LEU A 79 6.39 -2.07 10.26
C LEU A 79 7.28 -1.87 11.49
N LYS A 80 6.79 -2.13 12.71
CA LYS A 80 7.61 -2.04 13.94
C LYS A 80 8.87 -2.92 13.88
N ASP A 81 8.77 -4.07 13.22
CA ASP A 81 9.86 -5.06 13.15
C ASP A 81 10.66 -4.99 11.84
N THR A 82 10.14 -4.28 10.84
CA THR A 82 10.64 -4.40 9.45
C THR A 82 11.12 -3.09 8.86
N LYS A 83 10.56 -1.96 9.31
CA LYS A 83 10.86 -0.64 8.76
C LYS A 83 12.33 -0.27 8.96
N GLY A 84 12.94 0.26 7.90
CA GLY A 84 14.15 1.10 7.97
C GLY A 84 13.82 2.50 7.47
N ARG A 85 14.42 2.92 6.35
CA ARG A 85 13.94 4.07 5.56
C ARG A 85 12.58 3.81 4.90
N TYR A 86 12.35 2.58 4.45
CA TYR A 86 11.15 2.15 3.72
C TYR A 86 10.44 1.02 4.48
N CYS A 87 9.44 0.37 3.85
CA CYS A 87 8.68 -0.71 4.49
C CYS A 87 9.54 -1.85 5.02
N VAL A 88 10.62 -2.21 4.32
CA VAL A 88 11.51 -3.31 4.72
C VAL A 88 12.97 -2.89 4.56
N GLY A 89 13.58 -2.43 5.66
CA GLY A 89 14.93 -1.88 5.65
C GLY A 89 15.03 -0.57 4.86
N ASP A 90 16.17 -0.35 4.22
CA ASP A 90 16.53 0.94 3.61
C ASP A 90 16.42 0.96 2.07
N GLU A 91 15.99 -0.14 1.47
CA GLU A 91 15.76 -0.29 0.03
C GLU A 91 14.26 -0.31 -0.27
N ILE A 92 13.84 0.32 -1.37
CA ILE A 92 12.44 0.28 -1.83
C ILE A 92 12.08 -1.17 -2.17
N SER A 93 10.91 -1.62 -1.77
CA SER A 93 10.48 -3.00 -1.95
C SER A 93 9.07 -3.11 -2.52
N LEU A 94 8.66 -4.32 -2.87
CA LEU A 94 7.28 -4.64 -3.26
C LEU A 94 6.23 -4.08 -2.28
N ALA A 95 6.51 -4.07 -0.98
CA ALA A 95 5.64 -3.53 0.05
C ALA A 95 5.35 -2.04 -0.16
N ASP A 96 6.37 -1.25 -0.50
CA ASP A 96 6.27 0.20 -0.71
C ASP A 96 5.38 0.52 -1.92
N LEU A 97 5.53 -0.28 -2.99
CA LEU A 97 4.69 -0.18 -4.21
C LEU A 97 3.21 -0.46 -3.91
N CYS A 98 2.90 -1.28 -2.92
CA CYS A 98 1.53 -1.50 -2.46
C CYS A 98 1.07 -0.43 -1.46
N LEU A 99 1.97 0.07 -0.61
CA LEU A 99 1.64 1.02 0.46
C LEU A 99 1.22 2.38 -0.09
N VAL A 100 1.98 2.94 -1.04
CA VAL A 100 1.72 4.29 -1.60
C VAL A 100 0.29 4.43 -2.17
N PRO A 101 -0.17 3.58 -3.10
CA PRO A 101 -1.53 3.69 -3.60
C PRO A 101 -2.58 3.39 -2.53
N GLN A 102 -2.27 2.56 -1.53
CA GLN A 102 -3.18 2.28 -0.42
C GLN A 102 -3.38 3.50 0.50
N VAL A 103 -2.33 4.25 0.78
CA VAL A 103 -2.44 5.51 1.55
C VAL A 103 -3.15 6.58 0.74
N PHE A 104 -2.90 6.67 -0.57
CA PHE A 104 -3.68 7.54 -1.46
C PHE A 104 -5.18 7.22 -1.39
N ALA A 105 -5.56 5.94 -1.47
CA ALA A 105 -6.95 5.51 -1.34
C ALA A 105 -7.54 5.86 0.04
N ALA A 106 -6.79 5.66 1.13
CA ALA A 106 -7.22 6.02 2.48
C ALA A 106 -7.52 7.52 2.60
N LYS A 107 -6.62 8.38 2.09
CA LYS A 107 -6.82 9.84 2.03
C LYS A 107 -8.06 10.20 1.20
N ARG A 108 -8.24 9.58 0.02
CA ARG A 108 -9.42 9.78 -0.84
C ARG A 108 -10.73 9.45 -0.13
N TYR A 109 -10.74 8.43 0.72
CA TYR A 109 -11.90 8.03 1.52
C TYR A 109 -11.99 8.72 2.88
N LYS A 110 -11.14 9.72 3.15
CA LYS A 110 -11.10 10.50 4.40
C LYS A 110 -10.85 9.65 5.65
N ILE A 111 -10.07 8.58 5.52
CA ILE A 111 -9.55 7.84 6.67
C ILE A 111 -8.45 8.67 7.32
N ASP A 112 -8.53 8.83 8.64
CA ASP A 112 -7.48 9.49 9.40
C ASP A 112 -6.25 8.59 9.48
N ILE A 113 -5.21 8.98 8.74
CA ILE A 113 -3.92 8.29 8.75
C ILE A 113 -2.98 8.83 9.84
N GLY A 114 -3.37 9.85 10.60
CA GLY A 114 -2.58 10.41 11.70
C GLY A 114 -2.21 9.39 12.77
N ASN A 115 -3.02 8.34 12.92
CA ASN A 115 -2.79 7.23 13.85
C ASN A 115 -1.72 6.21 13.38
N PHE A 116 -1.10 6.42 12.21
CA PHE A 116 -0.12 5.52 11.61
C PHE A 116 1.23 6.22 11.36
N PRO A 117 1.99 6.59 12.41
CA PRO A 117 3.22 7.36 12.28
C PRO A 117 4.31 6.67 11.45
N LEU A 118 4.44 5.34 11.50
CA LEU A 118 5.42 4.61 10.71
C LEU A 118 5.07 4.68 9.22
N ILE A 119 3.81 4.39 8.87
CA ILE A 119 3.30 4.57 7.51
C ILE A 119 3.54 6.01 7.02
N ASN A 120 3.18 7.03 7.82
CA ASN A 120 3.36 8.42 7.44
C ASN A 120 4.83 8.76 7.17
N SER A 121 5.74 8.31 8.02
CA SER A 121 7.18 8.54 7.80
C SER A 121 7.69 7.91 6.50
N ILE A 122 7.23 6.69 6.16
CA ILE A 122 7.63 6.02 4.91
C ILE A 122 7.08 6.76 3.70
N ILE A 123 5.83 7.23 3.75
CA ILE A 123 5.24 8.01 2.66
C ILE A 123 6.01 9.31 2.44
N LEU A 124 6.42 10.00 3.50
CA LEU A 124 7.24 11.20 3.39
C LEU A 124 8.60 10.92 2.74
N GLU A 125 9.23 9.78 3.05
CA GLU A 125 10.47 9.36 2.38
C GLU A 125 10.23 9.04 0.90
N LEU A 126 9.15 8.33 0.57
CA LEU A 126 8.81 7.94 -0.81
C LEU A 126 8.37 9.12 -1.67
N ASP A 127 7.80 10.17 -1.07
CA ASP A 127 7.49 11.43 -1.76
C ASP A 127 8.78 12.09 -2.30
N ASN A 128 9.96 11.85 -1.73
CA ASN A 128 11.22 12.37 -2.30
C ASN A 128 11.71 11.60 -3.54
N VAL A 129 11.04 10.50 -3.92
CA VAL A 129 11.47 9.63 -5.02
C VAL A 129 10.67 9.95 -6.29
N SER A 130 11.34 10.56 -7.27
CA SER A 130 10.70 11.04 -8.52
C SER A 130 9.85 10.00 -9.27
N ALA A 131 10.17 8.71 -9.15
CA ALA A 131 9.41 7.63 -9.78
C ALA A 131 7.97 7.53 -9.23
N PHE A 132 7.77 7.73 -7.92
CA PHE A 132 6.44 7.71 -7.33
C PHE A 132 5.61 8.92 -7.76
N HIS A 133 6.22 10.11 -7.81
CA HIS A 133 5.56 11.30 -8.36
C HIS A 133 5.10 11.10 -9.80
N LYS A 134 5.96 10.58 -10.68
CA LYS A 134 5.61 10.30 -12.08
C LYS A 134 4.47 9.27 -12.21
N ALA A 135 4.32 8.39 -11.22
CA ALA A 135 3.29 7.35 -11.21
C ALA A 135 1.97 7.80 -10.56
N LEU A 136 1.88 9.03 -10.05
CA LEU A 136 0.65 9.55 -9.48
C LEU A 136 -0.50 9.57 -10.52
N PRO A 137 -1.75 9.29 -10.12
CA PRO A 137 -2.90 9.33 -11.02
C PRO A 137 -3.04 10.65 -11.76
N GLU A 138 -2.77 11.77 -11.11
CA GLU A 138 -2.91 13.12 -11.66
C GLU A 138 -1.88 13.43 -12.77
N ASN A 139 -0.83 12.60 -12.89
CA ASN A 139 0.22 12.74 -13.89
C ASN A 139 0.07 11.75 -15.06
N GLN A 140 -1.02 10.98 -15.11
CA GLN A 140 -1.30 10.05 -16.21
C GLN A 140 -2.24 10.70 -17.24
N PRO A 141 -2.14 10.34 -18.54
CA PRO A 141 -3.15 10.72 -19.52
C PRO A 141 -4.50 10.05 -19.21
N ASP A 142 -5.59 10.73 -19.57
CA ASP A 142 -6.97 10.22 -19.50
C ASP A 142 -7.23 9.08 -20.51
#